data_AF-A0A4Y3WQ77-F1
#
_entry.id   AF-A0A4Y3WQ77-F1
#
_cell.length_a   1.000
_cell.length_b   1.000
_cell.length_c   1.000
_cell.angle_alpha   90.00
_cell.angle_beta   90.00
_cell.angle_gamma   90.00
#
_symmetry.space_group_name_H-M   'P 1'
#
loop_
_entity.id
_entity.type
_entity.pdbx_description
1 polymer ?
#
loop_
_entity_poly.entity_id
_entity_poly.type
_entity_poly.pdbx_seq_one_letter_code
_entity_poly.pdbx_strand_id
1 'polypeptide(L)'
;MAFTAGAKIRAADLNRLGALVGRNQRTTNSAAITTIARVLSTTAPVVAGRTYRVTCYGELFGNSGAATTQNELRHTTNNTEPTTTSPILGRALVRHDSTIGIPDTCVIVAYFYASATGTLRVAVCTQRVAGTVTVAWTAAPDFPMSLTVEDVGDTIATTGTVY
;
A
#
# COMPACT_ATOMS: atom_id res chain seq x y z
N MET A 1 -26.15 5.96 6.53
CA MET A 1 -26.53 5.34 7.82
C MET A 1 -27.24 6.41 8.63
N ALA A 2 -28.54 6.28 8.89
CA ALA A 2 -29.29 7.27 9.67
C ALA A 2 -29.25 6.85 11.15
N PHE A 3 -28.77 7.72 12.03
CA PHE A 3 -28.79 7.48 13.47
C PHE A 3 -30.03 8.13 14.07
N THR A 4 -30.79 7.36 14.85
CA THR A 4 -31.92 7.89 15.62
C THR A 4 -31.39 8.79 16.73
N ALA A 5 -31.99 9.96 16.92
CA ALA A 5 -31.62 10.88 18.00
C ALA A 5 -31.65 10.17 19.36
N GLY A 6 -30.54 10.27 20.11
CA GLY A 6 -30.38 9.60 21.42
C GLY A 6 -29.75 8.20 21.38
N ALA A 7 -29.46 7.64 20.21
CA ALA A 7 -28.72 6.39 20.12
C ALA A 7 -27.27 6.58 20.60
N LYS A 8 -26.87 5.86 21.66
CA LYS A 8 -25.47 5.79 22.09
C LYS A 8 -24.67 5.02 21.03
N ILE A 9 -23.73 5.70 20.36
CA ILE A 9 -22.79 5.05 19.45
C ILE A 9 -21.96 4.06 20.27
N ARG A 10 -21.97 2.77 19.89
CA ARG A 10 -21.12 1.77 20.56
C ARG A 10 -19.69 1.94 20.08
N ALA A 11 -18.69 1.62 20.90
CA ALA A 11 -17.29 1.60 20.47
C ALA A 11 -17.08 0.70 19.24
N ALA A 12 -17.84 -0.38 19.13
CA ALA A 12 -17.87 -1.27 17.97
C ALA A 12 -18.38 -0.58 16.68
N ASP A 13 -19.20 0.47 16.78
CA ASP A 13 -19.70 1.23 15.63
C ASP A 13 -18.71 2.31 15.17
N LEU A 14 -17.88 2.85 16.08
CA LEU A 14 -16.73 3.72 15.74
C LEU A 14 -15.57 2.92 15.14
N ASN A 15 -15.34 1.70 15.64
CA ASN A 15 -14.33 0.79 15.09
C ASN A 15 -14.68 0.24 13.70
N ARG A 16 -15.90 0.53 13.19
CA ARG A 16 -16.39 -0.01 11.92
C ARG A 16 -15.97 0.77 10.67
N LEU A 17 -15.37 1.97 10.80
CA LEU A 17 -15.12 2.85 9.66
C LEU A 17 -13.71 3.46 9.67
N GLY A 18 -12.89 3.09 8.68
CA GLY A 18 -11.63 3.77 8.36
C GLY A 18 -10.56 3.68 9.44
N ALA A 19 -10.66 2.69 10.34
CA ALA A 19 -9.70 2.53 11.40
C ALA A 19 -8.34 2.10 10.82
N LEU A 20 -7.31 2.89 11.08
CA LEU A 20 -5.94 2.53 10.73
C LEU A 20 -5.51 1.34 11.62
N VAL A 21 -5.36 0.17 11.00
CA VAL A 21 -5.01 -1.09 11.69
C VAL A 21 -3.59 -1.57 11.40
N GLY A 22 -2.93 -0.97 10.40
CA GLY A 22 -1.52 -1.18 10.13
C GLY A 22 -0.89 0.07 9.54
N ARG A 23 0.33 0.40 9.98
CA ARG A 23 1.13 1.47 9.41
C ARG A 23 2.60 1.13 9.54
N ASN A 24 3.34 1.37 8.47
CA ASN A 24 4.77 1.58 8.55
C ASN A 24 5.18 2.80 7.74
N GLN A 25 6.24 3.45 8.18
CA GLN A 25 6.81 4.61 7.51
C GLN A 25 8.31 4.47 7.46
N ARG A 26 8.89 5.02 6.39
CA ARG A 26 10.33 5.15 6.23
C ARG A 26 10.66 6.62 6.03
N THR A 27 11.71 7.09 6.69
CA THR A 27 12.19 8.48 6.66
C THR A 27 13.59 8.60 6.05
N THR A 28 14.04 7.55 5.37
CA THR A 28 15.32 7.48 4.67
C THR A 28 15.13 6.74 3.35
N ASN A 29 15.94 7.06 2.34
CA ASN A 29 15.85 6.42 1.03
C ASN A 29 15.98 4.89 1.12
N SER A 30 15.34 4.19 0.17
CA SER A 30 15.61 2.78 -0.06
C SER A 30 16.99 2.58 -0.67
N ALA A 31 17.49 1.34 -0.63
CA ALA A 31 18.58 0.95 -1.51
C ALA A 31 18.17 1.15 -2.99
N ALA A 32 19.16 1.36 -3.85
CA ALA A 32 18.98 1.40 -5.29
C ALA A 32 18.46 0.06 -5.83
N ILE A 33 17.50 0.12 -6.75
CA ILE A 33 16.72 -1.02 -7.23
C ILE A 33 17.02 -1.23 -8.73
N THR A 34 17.58 -2.39 -9.05
CA THR A 34 17.81 -2.87 -10.42
C THR A 34 17.05 -4.16 -10.73
N THR A 35 16.83 -4.98 -9.71
CA THR A 35 16.00 -6.19 -9.71
C THR A 35 14.85 -6.02 -8.73
N ILE A 36 13.96 -7.02 -8.62
CA ILE A 36 12.84 -6.93 -7.69
C ILE A 36 13.31 -6.92 -6.23
N ALA A 37 12.93 -5.87 -5.48
CA ALA A 37 13.31 -5.66 -4.10
C ALA A 37 12.12 -5.24 -3.25
N ARG A 38 12.07 -5.71 -1.99
CA ARG A 38 11.12 -5.21 -0.99
C ARG A 38 11.59 -3.86 -0.47
N VAL A 39 10.70 -2.88 -0.47
CA VAL A 39 11.01 -1.51 -0.06
C VAL A 39 10.52 -1.23 1.35
N LEU A 40 9.25 -1.52 1.64
CA LEU A 40 8.61 -1.28 2.93
C LEU A 40 7.57 -2.37 3.17
N SER A 41 7.38 -2.78 4.42
CA SER A 41 6.30 -3.70 4.78
C SER A 41 5.62 -3.30 6.08
N THR A 42 4.36 -3.67 6.23
CA THR A 42 3.57 -3.49 7.45
C THR A 42 2.75 -4.74 7.74
N THR A 43 2.33 -4.86 8.97
CA THR A 43 1.45 -5.92 9.45
C THR A 43 0.16 -5.29 9.99
N ALA A 44 -0.96 -5.98 9.83
CA ALA A 44 -2.26 -5.57 10.36
C ALA A 44 -3.07 -6.79 10.86
N PRO A 45 -3.78 -6.70 12.00
CA PRO A 45 -4.80 -7.66 12.33
C PRO A 45 -5.97 -7.55 11.35
N VAL A 46 -6.54 -8.69 10.95
CA VAL A 46 -7.70 -8.76 10.06
C VAL A 46 -8.76 -9.69 10.63
N VAL A 47 -10.02 -9.40 10.33
CA VAL A 47 -11.19 -10.14 10.78
C VAL A 47 -11.92 -10.68 9.56
N ALA A 48 -12.37 -11.94 9.65
CA ALA A 48 -13.14 -12.57 8.58
C ALA A 48 -14.36 -11.72 8.16
N GLY A 49 -14.61 -11.64 6.86
CA GLY A 49 -15.75 -10.92 6.28
C GLY A 49 -15.54 -9.42 6.09
N ARG A 50 -14.37 -8.88 6.44
CA ARG A 50 -14.06 -7.45 6.32
C ARG A 50 -13.17 -7.15 5.13
N THR A 51 -13.30 -5.93 4.61
CA THR A 51 -12.43 -5.38 3.58
C THR A 51 -11.44 -4.40 4.21
N TYR A 52 -10.21 -4.45 3.73
CA TYR A 52 -9.10 -3.60 4.16
C TYR A 52 -8.57 -2.81 2.97
N ARG A 53 -8.53 -1.48 3.08
CA ARG A 53 -7.85 -0.62 2.11
C ARG A 53 -6.37 -0.56 2.45
N VAL A 54 -5.56 -0.93 1.49
CA VAL A 54 -4.10 -0.89 1.59
C VAL A 54 -3.61 0.23 0.70
N THR A 55 -2.89 1.20 1.29
CA THR A 55 -2.36 2.35 0.56
C THR A 55 -0.85 2.42 0.72
N CYS A 56 -0.12 2.42 -0.39
CA CYS A 56 1.27 2.82 -0.43
C CYS A 56 1.35 4.22 -1.03
N TYR A 57 2.12 5.10 -0.38
CA TYR A 57 2.45 6.43 -0.88
C TYR A 57 3.95 6.68 -0.70
N GLY A 58 4.55 7.34 -1.68
CA GLY A 58 5.90 7.86 -1.59
C GLY A 58 6.40 8.32 -2.94
N GLU A 59 7.67 8.72 -2.96
CA GLU A 59 8.32 9.29 -4.12
C GLU A 59 9.42 8.35 -4.61
N LEU A 60 9.64 8.35 -5.92
CA LEU A 60 10.74 7.62 -6.55
C LEU A 60 11.66 8.59 -7.29
N PHE A 61 12.95 8.26 -7.33
CA PHE A 61 13.94 9.08 -8.02
C PHE A 61 14.86 8.23 -8.89
N GLY A 62 15.01 8.65 -10.16
CA GLY A 62 16.01 8.12 -11.09
C GLY A 62 17.26 9.02 -11.10
N ASN A 63 18.44 8.45 -10.91
CA ASN A 63 19.66 9.24 -10.69
C ASN A 63 20.16 10.01 -11.94
N SER A 64 19.76 9.60 -13.15
CA SER A 64 19.87 10.34 -14.42
C SER A 64 19.47 9.43 -15.59
N GLY A 65 18.48 9.83 -16.39
CA GLY A 65 18.02 9.08 -17.58
C GLY A 65 16.68 8.36 -17.39
N ALA A 66 16.14 7.81 -18.47
CA ALA A 66 14.81 7.21 -18.46
C ALA A 66 14.80 5.78 -17.90
N ALA A 67 13.82 5.49 -17.06
CA ALA A 67 13.55 4.14 -16.56
C ALA A 67 12.05 3.93 -16.37
N THR A 68 11.61 2.67 -16.36
CA THR A 68 10.25 2.31 -15.94
C THR A 68 10.35 1.36 -14.78
N THR A 69 9.63 1.64 -13.70
CA THR A 69 9.50 0.76 -12.55
C THR A 69 8.10 0.22 -12.42
N GLN A 70 8.01 -1.04 -12.01
CA GLN A 70 6.79 -1.67 -11.55
C GLN A 70 6.84 -1.77 -10.02
N ASN A 71 5.83 -1.19 -9.39
CA ASN A 71 5.65 -1.14 -7.95
C ASN A 71 4.41 -1.96 -7.61
N GLU A 72 4.52 -2.89 -6.66
CA GLU A 72 3.49 -3.88 -6.37
C GLU A 72 3.27 -3.96 -4.87
N LEU A 73 2.01 -3.87 -4.46
CA LEU A 73 1.58 -4.32 -3.15
C LEU A 73 1.47 -5.84 -3.20
N ARG A 74 2.30 -6.54 -2.45
CA ARG A 74 2.27 -8.00 -2.28
C ARG A 74 1.88 -8.34 -0.86
N HIS A 75 1.22 -9.48 -0.68
CA HIS A 75 0.71 -9.86 0.63
C HIS A 75 0.81 -11.34 0.93
N THR A 76 0.72 -11.63 2.21
CA THR A 76 0.59 -12.96 2.79
C THR A 76 -0.37 -12.91 3.97
N THR A 77 -0.97 -14.05 4.26
CA THR A 77 -1.71 -14.28 5.51
C THR A 77 -0.87 -15.18 6.42
N ASN A 78 -1.09 -15.10 7.74
CA ASN A 78 -0.36 -15.86 8.78
C ASN A 78 1.06 -15.36 9.09
N ASN A 79 1.28 -14.05 9.03
CA ASN A 79 2.50 -13.40 9.52
C ASN A 79 3.81 -13.78 8.81
N THR A 80 3.74 -14.46 7.67
CA THR A 80 4.92 -14.71 6.82
C THR A 80 5.31 -13.42 6.10
N GLU A 81 6.61 -13.17 5.90
CA GLU A 81 7.04 -11.99 5.13
C GLU A 81 6.66 -12.15 3.66
N PRO A 82 6.00 -11.16 3.02
CA PRO A 82 5.81 -11.19 1.58
C PRO A 82 7.14 -11.22 0.83
N THR A 83 7.22 -12.12 -0.14
CA THR A 83 8.34 -12.26 -1.07
C THR A 83 7.93 -11.75 -2.45
N THR A 84 8.87 -11.80 -3.39
CA THR A 84 8.68 -11.41 -4.79
C THR A 84 7.77 -12.35 -5.57
N THR A 85 7.39 -13.49 -4.98
CA THR A 85 6.44 -14.46 -5.56
C THR A 85 5.09 -14.44 -4.85
N SER A 86 4.95 -13.70 -3.74
CA SER A 86 3.69 -13.57 -3.01
C SER A 86 2.59 -12.93 -3.86
N PRO A 87 1.30 -13.27 -3.66
CA PRO A 87 0.20 -12.70 -4.44
C PRO A 87 0.17 -11.17 -4.41
N ILE A 88 -0.16 -10.58 -5.58
CA ILE A 88 -0.26 -9.13 -5.77
C ILE A 88 -1.67 -8.66 -5.40
N LEU A 89 -1.75 -7.60 -4.58
CA LEU A 89 -2.98 -6.87 -4.27
C LEU A 89 -3.25 -5.72 -5.24
N GLY A 90 -2.19 -5.03 -5.65
CA GLY A 90 -2.27 -3.87 -6.52
C GLY A 90 -0.92 -3.52 -7.10
N ARG A 91 -0.92 -2.76 -8.20
CA ARG A 91 0.30 -2.38 -8.90
C ARG A 91 0.22 -0.96 -9.46
N ALA A 92 1.36 -0.30 -9.59
CA ALA A 92 1.56 0.91 -10.35
C ALA A 92 2.80 0.79 -11.23
N LEU A 93 2.70 1.30 -12.45
CA LEU A 93 3.84 1.51 -13.33
C LEU A 93 4.19 2.98 -13.29
N VAL A 94 5.45 3.28 -13.00
CA VAL A 94 5.96 4.65 -12.91
C VAL A 94 7.09 4.77 -13.92
N ARG A 95 6.96 5.76 -14.80
CA ARG A 95 7.98 6.12 -15.78
C ARG A 95 8.73 7.32 -15.26
N HIS A 96 10.04 7.16 -15.14
CA HIS A 96 11.00 8.19 -14.77
C HIS A 96 11.52 8.79 -16.07
N ASP A 97 11.29 10.08 -16.29
CA ASP A 97 11.88 10.81 -17.41
C ASP A 97 13.22 11.44 -17.00
N SER A 98 14.05 11.81 -17.98
CA SER A 98 15.48 12.12 -17.81
C SER A 98 15.81 13.38 -16.99
N THR A 99 14.81 14.08 -16.46
CA THR A 99 15.02 15.35 -15.76
C THR A 99 15.48 15.10 -14.33
N ILE A 100 16.76 15.34 -14.09
CA ILE A 100 17.37 15.25 -12.76
C ILE A 100 16.63 16.18 -11.79
N GLY A 101 16.25 15.68 -10.62
CA GLY A 101 15.80 16.50 -9.50
C GLY A 101 14.29 16.52 -9.25
N ILE A 102 13.47 15.92 -10.11
CA ILE A 102 12.02 15.85 -9.90
C ILE A 102 11.63 14.41 -9.52
N PRO A 103 11.14 14.18 -8.29
CA PRO A 103 10.67 12.86 -7.89
C PRO A 103 9.32 12.53 -8.54
N ASP A 104 9.14 11.26 -8.92
CA ASP A 104 7.87 10.74 -9.37
C ASP A 104 7.05 10.23 -8.18
N THR A 105 5.84 10.76 -8.00
CA THR A 105 4.93 10.28 -6.96
C THR A 105 4.34 8.93 -7.36
N CYS A 106 4.43 7.95 -6.47
CA CYS A 106 3.76 6.67 -6.62
C CYS A 106 2.72 6.46 -5.52
N VAL A 107 1.48 6.27 -5.95
CA VAL A 107 0.38 5.88 -5.08
C VAL A 107 -0.19 4.56 -5.56
N ILE A 108 -0.28 3.58 -4.66
CA ILE A 108 -0.96 2.31 -4.93
C ILE A 108 -2.06 2.17 -3.89
N VAL A 109 -3.31 2.07 -4.36
CA VAL A 109 -4.45 1.75 -3.51
C VAL A 109 -5.00 0.40 -3.96
N ALA A 110 -5.13 -0.53 -3.02
CA ALA A 110 -5.69 -1.84 -3.25
C ALA A 110 -6.62 -2.23 -2.09
N TYR A 111 -7.47 -3.23 -2.33
CA TYR A 111 -8.38 -3.75 -1.33
C TYR A 111 -8.09 -5.23 -1.09
N PHE A 112 -7.95 -5.60 0.18
CA PHE A 112 -7.84 -6.99 0.62
C PHE A 112 -9.13 -7.39 1.32
N TYR A 113 -9.74 -8.49 0.88
CA TYR A 113 -10.88 -9.10 1.57
C TYR A 113 -10.41 -10.25 2.43
N ALA A 114 -10.65 -10.18 3.74
CA ALA A 114 -10.25 -11.20 4.68
C ALA A 114 -11.27 -12.34 4.72
N SER A 115 -10.94 -13.50 4.17
CA SER A 115 -11.78 -14.71 4.28
C SER A 115 -11.69 -15.38 5.66
N ALA A 116 -10.66 -15.06 6.44
CA ALA A 116 -10.43 -15.57 7.78
C ALA A 116 -9.86 -14.49 8.70
N THR A 117 -10.12 -14.63 10.01
CA THR A 117 -9.50 -13.77 11.04
C THR A 117 -8.05 -14.18 11.22
N GLY A 118 -7.14 -13.20 11.32
CA GLY A 118 -5.72 -13.46 11.48
C GLY A 118 -4.86 -12.22 11.29
N THR A 119 -3.70 -12.41 10.67
CA THR A 119 -2.73 -11.36 10.43
C THR A 119 -2.45 -11.23 8.94
N LEU A 120 -2.73 -10.05 8.39
CA LEU A 120 -2.31 -9.65 7.05
C LEU A 120 -0.92 -9.03 7.14
N ARG A 121 -0.03 -9.47 6.26
CA ARG A 121 1.26 -8.81 6.05
C ARG A 121 1.33 -8.32 4.62
N VAL A 122 1.70 -7.06 4.45
CA VAL A 122 1.78 -6.42 3.13
C VAL A 122 3.15 -5.79 2.97
N ALA A 123 3.71 -5.93 1.79
CA ALA A 123 4.93 -5.25 1.40
C ALA A 123 4.73 -4.55 0.06
N VAL A 124 5.39 -3.40 -0.11
CA VAL A 124 5.62 -2.83 -1.43
C VAL A 124 6.94 -3.36 -1.97
N CYS A 125 6.86 -4.01 -3.13
CA CYS A 125 7.97 -4.52 -3.89
C CYS A 125 8.12 -3.69 -5.16
N THR A 126 9.36 -3.35 -5.51
CA THR A 126 9.66 -2.54 -6.67
C THR A 126 10.68 -3.24 -7.52
N GLN A 127 10.50 -3.16 -8.84
CA GLN A 127 11.45 -3.65 -9.81
C GLN A 127 11.58 -2.66 -10.96
N ARG A 128 12.77 -2.58 -11.55
CA ARG A 128 12.98 -1.91 -12.82
C ARG A 128 12.60 -2.86 -13.94
N VAL A 129 11.68 -2.43 -14.81
CA VAL A 129 11.21 -3.21 -15.96
C VAL A 129 11.75 -2.70 -17.29
N ALA A 130 12.23 -1.45 -17.34
CA ALA A 130 12.90 -0.89 -18.52
C ALA A 130 13.92 0.19 -18.13
N GLY A 131 14.87 0.45 -19.01
CA GLY A 131 15.95 1.42 -18.82
C GLY A 131 17.14 0.87 -18.03
N THR A 132 18.19 1.69 -17.93
CA THR A 132 19.48 1.31 -17.32
C THR A 132 19.78 2.02 -16.00
N VAL A 133 18.96 3.00 -15.63
CA VAL A 133 19.13 3.83 -14.42
C VAL A 133 18.70 3.08 -13.17
N THR A 134 19.39 3.29 -12.06
CA THR A 134 18.94 2.81 -10.75
C THR A 134 17.81 3.69 -10.23
N VAL A 135 16.76 3.07 -9.70
CA VAL A 135 15.65 3.78 -9.06
C VAL A 135 15.64 3.48 -7.58
N ALA A 136 15.38 4.48 -6.74
CA ALA A 136 15.14 4.29 -5.32
C ALA A 136 13.82 4.95 -4.93
N TRP A 137 13.18 4.41 -3.89
CA TRP A 137 12.16 5.18 -3.18
C TRP A 137 12.85 6.20 -2.30
N THR A 138 12.48 7.44 -2.48
CA THR A 138 13.00 8.56 -1.71
C THR A 138 12.09 8.80 -0.52
N ALA A 139 12.69 9.00 0.64
CA ALA A 139 11.96 9.38 1.83
C ALA A 139 12.84 10.23 2.75
N ALA A 140 12.22 11.22 3.37
CA ALA A 140 12.83 12.03 4.42
C ALA A 140 11.83 12.27 5.55
N PRO A 141 12.25 12.86 6.68
CA PRO A 141 11.34 13.17 7.77
C PRO A 141 10.11 14.01 7.36
N ASP A 142 10.30 14.97 6.44
CA ASP A 142 9.22 15.88 6.00
C ASP A 142 8.35 15.31 4.86
N PHE A 143 8.82 14.25 4.21
CA PHE A 143 8.12 13.53 3.14
C PHE A 143 8.36 12.02 3.29
N PRO A 144 7.72 11.39 4.30
CA PRO A 144 7.94 9.97 4.55
C PRO A 144 7.25 9.13 3.48
N MET A 145 7.91 8.04 3.08
CA MET A 145 7.22 6.95 2.42
C MET A 145 6.33 6.25 3.44
N SER A 146 5.10 5.92 3.07
CA SER A 146 4.13 5.29 3.97
C SER A 146 3.41 4.11 3.33
N LEU A 147 3.15 3.10 4.15
CA LEU A 147 2.29 1.98 3.84
C LEU A 147 1.27 1.84 4.95
N THR A 148 -0.01 1.97 4.62
CA THR A 148 -1.11 1.89 5.56
C THR A 148 -2.08 0.77 5.20
N VAL A 149 -2.72 0.23 6.22
CA VAL A 149 -3.84 -0.70 6.13
C VAL A 149 -4.96 -0.13 6.99
N GLU A 150 -6.11 0.09 6.36
CA GLU A 150 -7.29 0.66 6.98
C GLU A 150 -8.44 -0.32 6.86
N ASP A 151 -9.12 -0.58 7.98
CA ASP A 151 -10.34 -1.36 7.99
C ASP A 151 -11.49 -0.51 7.44
N VAL A 152 -12.00 -0.86 6.27
CA VAL A 152 -13.08 -0.10 5.61
C VAL A 152 -14.46 -0.63 5.90
N GLY A 153 -14.59 -1.67 6.73
CA GLY A 153 -15.87 -2.26 7.07
C GLY A 153 -16.15 -3.60 6.39
N ASP A 154 -17.43 -3.88 6.27
CA ASP A 154 -17.94 -5.07 5.60
C ASP A 154 -17.69 -4.96 4.07
N THR A 155 -17.85 -6.07 3.35
CA THR A 155 -17.60 -6.17 1.91
C THR A 155 -18.08 -4.94 1.15
N ILE A 156 -17.20 -4.29 0.37
CA ILE A 156 -17.62 -3.29 -0.61
C ILE A 156 -18.55 -4.00 -1.60
N ALA A 157 -19.86 -3.76 -1.48
CA ALA A 157 -20.83 -4.29 -2.42
C ALA A 157 -20.48 -3.78 -3.82
N THR A 158 -20.07 -4.67 -4.71
CA THR A 158 -19.75 -4.35 -6.12
C THR A 158 -21.00 -4.12 -6.96
N THR A 159 -22.19 -4.35 -6.40
CA THR A 159 -23.49 -3.98 -6.97
C THR A 159 -23.90 -2.60 -6.48
N GLY A 160 -23.32 -1.56 -7.09
CA GLY A 160 -23.91 -0.22 -7.11
C GLY A 160 -24.44 0.04 -8.52
N THR A 161 -25.72 0.37 -8.64
CA THR A 161 -26.26 0.89 -9.90
C THR A 161 -25.54 2.20 -10.20
N VAL A 162 -24.89 2.29 -11.35
CA VAL A 162 -24.42 3.56 -11.89
C VAL A 162 -25.67 4.35 -12.27
N TYR A 163 -25.94 5.44 -11.55
CA TYR A 163 -26.96 6.42 -11.94
C TYR A 163 -26.39 7.34 -13.02
#